data_AF-A0A6V7IB08-F1
#
_entry.id   AF-A0A6V7IB08-F1
#
_cell.length_a   1.000
_cell.length_b   1.000
_cell.length_c   1.000
_cell.angle_alpha   90.00
_cell.angle_beta   90.00
_cell.angle_gamma   90.00
#
_symmetry.space_group_name_H-M   'P 1'
#
loop_
_entity.id
_entity.type
_entity.pdbx_description
1 polymer ?
#
loop_
_entity_poly.entity_id
_entity_poly.type
_entity_poly.pdbx_seq_one_letter_code
_entity_poly.pdbx_strand_id
1 'polypeptide(L)' 'VLGTHLNLCWVMGKKANIWQVIGAYIPSLVVDAEHASRMYPLSQHWSRLVEESGYFHEQATKPDTV' A
#
# COMPACT_ATOMS: atom_id res chain seq x y z
N VAL A 1 15.83 21.03 3.90
CA VAL A 1 15.34 20.78 2.52
C VAL A 1 14.16 21.71 2.26
N LEU A 2 14.16 22.48 1.17
CA LEU A 2 13.09 23.45 0.86
C LEU A 2 11.89 22.83 0.12
N GLY A 3 12.06 21.63 -0.45
CA GLY A 3 11.00 20.83 -1.05
C GLY A 3 11.49 19.41 -1.30
N THR A 4 10.60 18.43 -1.21
CA THR A 4 10.92 17.00 -1.42
C THR A 4 10.01 16.45 -2.52
N HIS A 5 10.60 15.91 -3.58
CA HIS A 5 9.87 15.23 -4.66
C HIS A 5 9.98 13.71 -4.45
N LEU A 6 8.84 13.02 -4.50
CA LEU A 6 8.75 11.57 -4.27
C LEU A 6 7.86 10.96 -5.36
N ASN A 7 8.30 9.83 -5.93
CA ASN A 7 7.53 9.02 -6.89
C ASN A 7 7.03 7.69 -6.28
N LEU A 8 7.39 7.41 -5.02
CA LEU A 8 6.95 6.25 -4.26
C LEU A 8 6.39 6.72 -2.90
N CYS A 9 5.18 7.27 -2.93
CA CYS A 9 4.51 7.74 -1.73
C CYS A 9 3.69 6.61 -1.09
N TRP A 10 4.13 6.13 0.07
CA TRP A 10 3.44 5.06 0.82
C TRP A 10 3.41 5.38 2.32
N VAL A 11 2.28 5.11 2.97
CA VAL A 11 2.06 5.42 4.40
C VAL A 11 1.46 4.20 5.11
N MET A 12 2.20 3.59 6.05
CA MET A 12 1.72 2.46 6.87
C MET A 12 1.18 2.89 8.25
N GLY A 13 0.61 4.10 8.34
CA GLY A 13 0.04 4.62 9.58
C GLY A 13 -1.36 4.09 9.86
N LYS A 14 -1.72 3.89 11.14
CA LYS A 14 -3.05 3.39 11.57
C LYS A 14 -4.22 4.17 10.96
N LYS A 15 -4.13 5.50 10.92
CA LYS A 15 -5.18 6.37 10.34
C LYS A 15 -5.35 6.14 8.84
N ALA A 16 -4.25 5.98 8.10
CA ALA A 16 -4.28 5.71 6.66
C ALA A 16 -4.95 4.36 6.37
N ASN A 17 -4.58 3.32 7.13
CA ASN A 17 -5.18 1.99 6.98
C ASN A 17 -6.69 1.99 7.28
N ILE A 18 -7.14 2.73 8.30
CA ILE A 18 -8.58 2.87 8.60
C ILE A 18 -9.33 3.48 7.42
N TRP A 19 -8.83 4.59 6.86
CA TRP A 19 -9.44 5.22 5.69
C TRP A 19 -9.43 4.32 4.46
N GLN A 20 -8.36 3.54 4.26
CA GLN A 20 -8.29 2.58 3.17
C GLN A 20 -9.35 1.46 3.31
N VAL A 21 -9.61 0.98 4.53
CA VAL A 21 -10.67 -0.01 4.75
C VAL A 21 -12.06 0.61 4.55
N ILE A 22 -12.31 1.83 5.03
CA ILE A 22 -13.58 2.54 4.80
C ILE A 22 -13.81 2.75 3.29
N GLY A 23 -12.78 3.17 2.58
CA GLY A 23 -12.85 3.40 1.14
C GLY A 23 -13.10 2.14 0.32
N ALA A 24 -12.82 0.94 0.84
CA ALA A 24 -13.18 -0.30 0.15
C ALA A 24 -14.70 -0.49 0.05
N TYR A 25 -15.47 0.09 0.98
CA TYR A 25 -16.93 0.08 0.95
C TYR A 25 -17.51 1.33 0.29
N ILE A 26 -16.88 2.49 0.49
CA ILE A 26 -17.33 3.78 -0.05
C ILE A 26 -16.12 4.52 -0.68
N PRO A 27 -15.70 4.17 -1.92
CA PRO A 27 -14.48 4.70 -2.52
C PRO A 27 -14.47 6.22 -2.66
N SER A 28 -15.64 6.84 -2.92
CA SER A 28 -15.77 8.28 -3.13
C SER A 28 -15.41 9.15 -1.93
N LEU A 29 -15.24 8.57 -0.73
CA LEU A 29 -14.77 9.29 0.46
C LEU A 29 -13.25 9.49 0.50
N VAL A 30 -12.49 8.73 -0.30
CA VAL A 30 -11.02 8.70 -0.20
C VAL A 30 -10.29 8.82 -1.54
N VAL A 31 -10.95 8.52 -2.66
CA VAL A 31 -10.34 8.54 -3.99
C VAL A 31 -11.35 8.90 -5.06
N ASP A 32 -10.90 9.65 -6.08
CA ASP A 32 -11.70 9.97 -7.25
C ASP A 32 -12.04 8.70 -8.05
N ALA A 33 -13.21 8.69 -8.68
CA ALA A 33 -13.75 7.51 -9.35
C ALA A 33 -12.82 6.94 -10.45
N GLU A 34 -12.09 7.81 -11.15
CA GLU A 34 -11.12 7.42 -12.19
C GLU A 34 -9.87 6.71 -11.65
N HIS A 35 -9.62 6.77 -10.34
CA HIS A 35 -8.45 6.16 -9.69
C HIS A 35 -8.82 5.03 -8.73
N ALA A 36 -10.11 4.79 -8.49
CA ALA A 36 -10.59 3.77 -7.56
C ALA A 36 -10.04 2.36 -7.87
N SER A 37 -9.92 2.00 -9.15
CA SER A 37 -9.37 0.70 -9.59
C SER A 37 -7.88 0.50 -9.28
N ARG A 38 -7.15 1.58 -8.94
CA ARG A 38 -5.74 1.50 -8.51
C ARG A 38 -5.60 1.18 -7.02
N MET A 39 -6.67 1.32 -6.25
CA MET A 39 -6.70 1.09 -4.80
C MET A 39 -7.57 -0.12 -4.40
N TYR A 40 -8.60 -0.43 -5.19
CA TYR A 40 -9.62 -1.41 -4.85
C TYR A 40 -9.87 -2.38 -6.02
N PRO A 41 -10.18 -3.67 -5.73
CA PRO A 41 -10.44 -4.25 -4.42
C PRO A 41 -9.16 -4.55 -3.61
N LEU A 42 -9.22 -4.38 -2.29
CA LEU A 42 -8.06 -4.61 -1.40
C LEU A 42 -7.57 -6.05 -1.42
N SER A 43 -8.45 -7.03 -1.62
CA SER A 43 -8.08 -8.44 -1.67
C SER A 43 -7.05 -8.74 -2.75
N GLN A 44 -7.20 -8.15 -3.94
CA GLN A 44 -6.25 -8.30 -5.04
C GLN A 44 -4.88 -7.73 -4.67
N HIS A 45 -4.85 -6.52 -4.11
CA HIS A 45 -3.61 -5.87 -3.73
C HIS A 45 -2.90 -6.58 -2.58
N TRP A 46 -3.63 -7.02 -1.55
CA TRP A 46 -3.04 -7.76 -0.43
C TRP A 46 -2.54 -9.14 -0.85
N SER A 47 -3.28 -9.85 -1.70
CA SER A 47 -2.80 -11.13 -2.26
C SER A 47 -1.47 -10.95 -2.99
N ARG A 48 -1.37 -9.93 -3.85
CA ARG A 48 -0.14 -9.61 -4.57
C ARG A 48 0.98 -9.17 -3.63
N LEU A 49 0.69 -8.38 -2.60
CA LEU A 49 1.71 -7.99 -1.62
C LEU A 49 2.27 -9.20 -0.89
N VAL A 50 1.44 -10.18 -0.52
CA VAL A 50 1.91 -11.42 0.09
C VAL A 50 2.77 -12.22 -0.88
N GLU A 51 2.34 -12.36 -2.13
CA GLU A 51 3.06 -13.06 -3.19
C GLU A 51 4.45 -12.45 -3.46
N GLU A 52 4.52 -11.12 -3.54
CA GLU A 52 5.74 -10.40 -3.96
C GLU A 52 6.67 -10.00 -2.80
N SER A 53 6.22 -10.10 -1.53
CA SER A 53 7.02 -9.66 -0.37
C SER A 53 7.99 -10.71 0.16
N GLY A 54 8.11 -11.87 -0.49
CA GLY A 54 9.03 -12.94 -0.07
C GLY A 54 10.48 -12.47 0.07
N TYR A 55 11.01 -11.79 -0.96
CA TYR A 55 12.37 -11.26 -0.93
C TYR A 55 12.54 -10.22 0.19
N PHE A 56 11.53 -9.36 0.37
CA PHE A 56 11.55 -8.31 1.38
C PHE A 56 11.58 -8.89 2.79
N HIS A 57 10.82 -9.96 3.05
CA HIS A 57 10.81 -10.64 4.34
C HIS A 57 12.17 -11.28 4.65
N GLU A 58 12.72 -12.07 3.72
CA GLU A 58 14.00 -12.75 3.93
C GLU A 58 15.14 -11.75 4.13
N GLN A 59 15.25 -10.72 3.28
CA GLN A 59 16.28 -9.69 3.41
C GLN A 59 16.13 -8.85 4.69
N ALA A 60 14.91 -8.65 5.18
CA ALA A 60 14.69 -7.94 6.44
C ALA A 60 15.10 -8.75 7.68
N THR A 61 15.24 -10.07 7.57
CA THR A 61 15.48 -10.96 8.72
C THR A 61 16.82 -11.69 8.68
N LYS A 62 17.31 -12.05 7.48
CA LYS A 62 18.54 -12.84 7.27
C LYS A 62 19.37 -12.33 6.09
N PRO A 63 19.73 -11.04 6.05
CA PRO A 63 20.42 -10.45 4.90
C PRO A 63 21.80 -11.07 4.61
N ASP A 64 22.45 -11.69 5.60
CA ASP A 64 23.77 -12.31 5.44
C ASP A 64 23.73 -13.75 4.88
N THR A 65 22.53 -14.34 4.76
CA THR A 65 22.37 -15.73 4.29
C THR A 65 21.94 -15.83 2.83
N VAL A 66 20.94 -15.03 2.44
CA VAL A 66 20.40 -14.95 1.06
C VAL A 66 21.26 -14.05 0.19
#